data_AF-A0A0U1PCG3-F1
#
_entry.id   AF-A0A0U1PCG3-F1
#
_cell.length_a   1.000
_cell.length_b   1.000
_cell.length_c   1.000
_cell.angle_alpha   90.00
_cell.angle_beta   90.00
_cell.angle_gamma   90.00
#
_symmetry.space_group_name_H-M   'P 1'
#
loop_
_entity.id
_entity.type
_entity.pdbx_description
1 polymer ?
#
loop_
_entity_poly.entity_id
_entity_poly.type
_entity_poly.pdbx_seq_one_letter_code
_entity_poly.pdbx_strand_id
1 'polypeptide(L)' 'MGDTRSVLVFNAGSSSLKFAAYRGAADAPSLRGAIERIGAGARLVLHAPAAEALGDT' A
#
# COMPACT_ATOMS: atom_id res chain seq x y z
N MET A 1 20.30 7.98 -14.53
CA MET A 1 18.85 8.01 -14.73
C MET A 1 18.23 7.22 -13.58
N GLY A 2 17.44 7.87 -12.71
CA GLY A 2 16.90 7.22 -11.51
C GLY A 2 15.96 6.07 -11.87
N ASP A 3 15.91 5.04 -11.04
CA ASP A 3 15.04 3.89 -11.25
C ASP A 3 13.56 4.30 -11.08
N THR A 4 12.79 4.24 -12.17
CA THR A 4 11.37 4.61 -12.21
C THR A 4 10.41 3.43 -12.04
N ARG A 5 10.94 2.21 -11.85
CA ARG A 5 10.09 1.02 -11.66
C ARG A 5 9.28 1.16 -10.37
N SER A 6 8.04 0.70 -10.41
CA SER A 6 7.18 0.61 -9.23
C SER A 6 6.72 -0.83 -9.08
N VAL A 7 6.77 -1.34 -7.85
CA VAL A 7 6.36 -2.71 -7.51
C VAL A 7 5.23 -2.63 -6.49
N LEU A 8 4.09 -3.23 -6.82
CA LEU A 8 3.02 -3.49 -5.85
C LEU A 8 3.09 -4.96 -5.43
N VAL A 9 3.13 -5.16 -4.12
CA VAL A 9 3.07 -6.48 -3.49
C VAL A 9 1.69 -6.65 -2.89
N PHE A 10 1.00 -7.73 -3.24
CA PHE A 10 -0.30 -8.09 -2.70
C PHE A 10 -0.20 -9.39 -1.91
N ASN A 11 -0.88 -9.45 -0.77
CA ASN A 11 -1.13 -10.67 -0.03
C ASN A 11 -2.64 -10.79 0.17
N ALA A 12 -3.25 -11.71 -0.57
CA ALA A 12 -4.68 -11.94 -0.60
C ALA A 12 -5.07 -13.09 0.33
N GLY A 13 -5.83 -12.78 1.38
CA GLY A 13 -6.57 -13.75 2.18
C GLY A 13 -8.02 -13.85 1.73
N SER A 14 -8.78 -14.80 2.29
CA SER A 14 -10.18 -15.03 1.93
C SER A 14 -11.11 -13.84 2.23
N SER A 15 -10.78 -13.02 3.23
CA SER A 15 -11.57 -11.84 3.65
C SER A 15 -10.74 -10.57 3.82
N SER A 16 -9.49 -10.56 3.32
CA SER A 16 -8.61 -9.40 3.40
C SER A 16 -7.62 -9.34 2.23
N LEU A 17 -7.15 -8.14 1.89
CA LEU A 17 -6.09 -7.90 0.93
C LEU A 17 -5.08 -6.92 1.53
N LYS A 18 -3.90 -7.41 1.91
CA LYS A 18 -2.80 -6.55 2.34
C LYS A 18 -1.98 -6.14 1.13
N PHE A 19 -1.49 -4.89 1.12
CA PHE A 19 -0.69 -4.38 0.02
C PHE A 19 0.44 -3.46 0.47
N ALA A 20 1.49 -3.40 -0.34
CA ALA A 20 2.60 -2.46 -0.19
C ALA A 20 3.11 -2.02 -1.57
N ALA A 21 3.44 -0.74 -1.72
CA ALA A 21 3.97 -0.15 -2.94
C ALA A 21 5.41 0.36 -2.74
N TYR A 22 6.31 -0.07 -3.60
CA TYR A 22 7.72 0.30 -3.63
C TYR A 22 8.02 1.09 -4.89
N ARG A 23 8.90 2.10 -4.77
CA ARG A 23 9.36 2.91 -5.90
C ARG A 23 10.87 2.75 -6.04
N GLY A 24 11.34 2.43 -7.24
CA GLY A 24 12.73 2.08 -7.52
C GLY A 24 13.20 0.88 -6.69
N ALA A 25 14.48 0.90 -6.31
CA ALA A 25 15.10 -0.11 -5.44
C ALA A 25 15.00 0.26 -3.94
N ALA A 26 13.92 0.91 -3.51
CA ALA A 26 13.76 1.33 -2.12
C ALA A 26 13.60 0.13 -1.17
N ASP A 27 14.33 0.15 -0.05
CA ASP A 27 14.26 -0.88 1.00
C ASP A 27 12.97 -0.81 1.85
N ALA A 28 12.22 0.28 1.73
CA ALA A 28 10.98 0.52 2.46
C ALA A 28 9.82 0.89 1.51
N PRO A 29 8.58 0.46 1.80
CA PRO A 29 7.44 0.81 0.97
C PRO A 29 7.07 2.29 1.14
N SER A 30 6.77 2.95 0.01
CA SER A 30 6.20 4.30 -0.03
C SER A 30 4.76 4.36 0.49
N LEU A 31 4.03 3.25 0.39
CA LEU A 31 2.67 3.10 0.87
C LEU A 31 2.45 1.65 1.29
N ARG A 32 1.74 1.44 2.39
CA ARG A 32 1.20 0.12 2.75
C ARG A 32 -0.20 0.25 3.30
N GLY A 33 -0.98 -0.81 3.18
CA GLY A 33 -2.34 -0.82 3.69
C GLY A 33 -2.97 -2.19 3.62
N ALA A 34 -4.24 -2.24 3.99
CA ALA A 34 -5.07 -3.42 3.91
C ALA A 34 -6.51 -3.05 3.57
N ILE A 35 -7.16 -3.90 2.79
CA ILE A 35 -8.62 -3.98 2.76
C ILE A 35 -9.01 -5.12 3.69
N GLU A 36 -9.80 -4.82 4.69
CA GLU A 36 -10.28 -5.78 5.68
C GLU A 36 -11.79 -6.00 5.53
N ARG A 37 -12.30 -7.11 6.09
CA ARG A 37 -13.73 -7.43 6.13
C ARG A 37 -14.39 -7.52 4.74
N ILE A 38 -13.67 -8.02 3.75
CA ILE A 38 -14.23 -8.31 2.43
C ILE A 38 -15.36 -9.32 2.60
N GLY A 39 -16.54 -9.03 2.03
CA GLY A 39 -17.76 -9.82 2.21
C GLY A 39 -18.56 -9.53 3.48
N ALA A 40 -18.10 -8.65 4.37
CA ALA A 40 -18.75 -8.34 5.65
C ALA A 40 -18.62 -6.85 6.06
N GLY A 41 -18.71 -5.95 5.07
CA GLY A 41 -18.52 -4.50 5.25
C GLY A 41 -17.05 -4.11 5.13
N ALA A 42 -16.57 -4.07 3.88
CA ALA A 42 -15.15 -3.86 3.60
C ALA A 42 -14.66 -2.48 4.06
N ARG A 43 -13.42 -2.41 4.56
CA ARG A 43 -12.80 -1.18 5.02
C ARG A 43 -11.36 -1.09 4.54
N LEU A 44 -10.98 0.07 4.01
CA LEU A 44 -9.60 0.42 3.71
C LEU A 44 -8.89 0.95 4.96
N VAL A 45 -7.71 0.41 5.24
CA VAL A 45 -6.78 0.88 6.25
C VAL A 45 -5.48 1.24 5.54
N LEU A 46 -5.08 2.51 5.61
CA LEU A 46 -3.81 2.99 5.09
C LEU A 46 -2.83 3.21 6.23
N HIS A 47 -1.59 2.80 6.01
CA HIS A 47 -0.47 3.13 6.87
C HIS A 47 0.54 3.91 6.03
N ALA A 48 0.41 5.24 6.02
CA ALA A 48 1.44 6.09 5.45
C ALA A 48 2.71 6.01 6.32
N PRO A 49 3.92 6.06 5.74
CA PRO A 49 5.09 6.51 6.51
C PRO A 49 4.81 7.93 7.03
N ALA A 50 5.41 8.31 8.16
CA ALA A 50 5.17 9.59 8.84
C ALA A 50 5.60 10.87 8.07
N ALA A 51 5.87 10.79 6.77
CA ALA A 51 6.16 11.91 5.91
C ALA A 51 5.41 11.70 4.59
N GLU A 52 4.68 12.72 4.14
CA GLU A 52 3.79 12.70 2.97
C GLU A 52 2.44 12.00 3.25
N ALA A 53 1.73 12.48 4.28
CA ALA A 53 0.27 12.49 4.21
C ALA A 53 -0.11 13.29 2.96
N LEU A 54 -0.56 12.57 1.93
CA LEU A 54 -1.27 13.04 0.73
C LEU A 54 -1.55 14.55 0.77
N GLY A 55 -0.72 15.33 0.08
CA GLY A 55 -1.08 16.69 -0.27
C GLY A 55 -2.38 16.64 -1.08
N ASP A 56 -3.39 17.37 -0.60
CA ASP A 56 -4.57 17.71 -1.39
C ASP A 56 -4.12 18.42 -2.68
N THR A 57 -4.23 17.72 -3.80
CA THR A 57 -4.34 18.30 -5.15
C THR A 57 -5.24 17.42 -5.99
#